data_AF-A0A9E0QPB0-F1
#
_entry.id   AF-A0A9E0QPB0-F1
#
_cell.length_a   1.000
_cell.length_b   1.000
_cell.length_c   1.000
_cell.angle_alpha   90.00
_cell.angle_beta   90.00
_cell.angle_gamma   90.00
#
_symmetry.space_group_name_H-M   'P 1'
#
loop_
_entity.id
_entity.type
_entity.pdbx_description
1 polymer ?
#
loop_
_entity_poly.entity_id
_entity_poly.type
_entity_poly.pdbx_seq_one_letter_code
_entity_poly.pdbx_strand_id
1 'polypeptide(L)'
;MKNNKWYTKPLSVAFAFAGLMALMVPQQVLAGIDTGDDSLEISGFVENATYIRNDVGLSKFRNTLQLEGTKILGNIGAFSEVSINGTFRATYDGVYDLNSDEYGDGAGGAITLNSTAVLPSEVPLGGGIPLAAPISASGLNNSGLIVLGEQLHDADGGVTFGVPVRPCDKDSRGCLSNYMDDDLDDLRYTDFNDRWDFIRELYVNATIDMDSGTTFNLSVGKKQEVWGRTDLFRVLDIINPVDYSRNNIYDELEDIRIPLWMATAEWQFGANNLFDDMNLQFVWVFDKFRPSKLGQAGTPNQILDAGSLFRGLNNCWENGCTVSNFAGGAIATNFGPGVLGIRDVELPEWSLDNTQFGAKFEGVLGDVGFSLNAFYTRSQLPSLRGGIPSDNPFTGPVESEVFPYLISFDMHFPRVFLVGGSLDYYSDPLKTAFRVEAAWTTGEEFANTLKPRLFSESEVARWVIGADHNLFIRSINKNKAFLISFQTFGQHI
;
A
#
# COMPACT_ATOMS: atom_id res chain seq x y z
N MET A 1 -3.53 -45.73 -40.02
CA MET A 1 -2.24 -45.27 -39.45
C MET A 1 -1.58 -44.32 -40.46
N LYS A 2 -1.79 -43.02 -40.31
CA LYS A 2 -1.10 -41.97 -41.08
C LYS A 2 -0.65 -40.92 -40.08
N ASN A 3 0.66 -40.74 -39.99
CA ASN A 3 1.35 -39.73 -39.20
C ASN A 3 0.91 -38.33 -39.65
N ASN A 4 0.21 -37.59 -38.79
CA ASN A 4 0.12 -36.14 -38.90
C ASN A 4 1.24 -35.53 -38.06
N LYS A 5 2.25 -35.04 -38.77
CA LYS A 5 3.35 -34.25 -38.23
C LYS A 5 2.78 -32.97 -37.60
N TRP A 6 3.11 -32.78 -36.33
CA TRP A 6 2.94 -31.51 -35.63
C TRP A 6 3.90 -30.49 -36.26
N TYR A 7 3.36 -29.46 -36.92
CA TYR A 7 4.12 -28.28 -37.29
C TYR A 7 4.03 -27.29 -36.13
N THR A 8 4.95 -27.40 -35.17
CA THR A 8 5.22 -26.32 -34.21
C THR A 8 5.97 -25.22 -34.96
N LYS A 9 5.32 -24.09 -35.22
CA LYS A 9 6.05 -22.86 -35.61
C LYS A 9 6.91 -22.45 -34.41
N PRO A 10 8.20 -22.11 -34.60
CA PRO A 10 9.02 -21.63 -33.51
C PRO A 10 8.46 -20.31 -33.00
N LEU A 11 8.19 -20.23 -31.69
CA LEU A 11 8.05 -18.98 -30.95
C LEU A 11 9.28 -18.13 -31.23
N SER A 12 9.15 -17.09 -32.06
CA SER A 12 10.19 -16.09 -32.21
C SER A 12 10.10 -15.12 -31.03
N VAL A 13 10.62 -15.55 -29.87
CA VAL A 13 10.95 -14.63 -28.78
C VAL A 13 12.25 -13.93 -29.17
N ALA A 14 12.15 -12.68 -29.60
CA ALA A 14 13.32 -11.85 -29.81
C ALA A 14 13.85 -11.42 -28.43
N PHE A 15 14.78 -12.20 -27.87
CA PHE A 15 15.59 -11.75 -26.74
C PHE A 15 16.55 -10.66 -27.23
N ALA A 16 16.15 -9.41 -27.13
CA ALA A 16 17.06 -8.28 -27.23
C ALA A 16 17.79 -8.12 -25.89
N PHE A 17 18.83 -8.93 -25.65
CA PHE A 17 19.85 -8.60 -24.65
C PHE A 17 20.71 -7.45 -25.20
N ALA A 18 20.18 -6.23 -25.18
CA ALA A 18 20.91 -5.03 -25.53
C ALA A 18 21.52 -4.41 -24.26
N GLY A 19 22.80 -4.73 -24.02
CA GLY A 19 23.77 -3.90 -23.29
C GLY A 19 23.42 -3.44 -21.88
N LEU A 20 24.00 -4.12 -20.87
CA LEU A 20 24.20 -3.56 -19.53
C LEU A 20 25.09 -2.31 -19.59
N MET A 21 24.52 -1.15 -19.86
CA MET A 21 25.12 0.15 -19.52
C MET A 21 24.01 1.15 -19.13
N ALA A 22 23.95 1.45 -17.83
CA ALA A 22 23.57 2.73 -17.26
C ALA A 22 22.36 3.46 -17.87
N LEU A 23 21.21 2.79 -17.95
CA LEU A 23 19.91 3.47 -18.07
C LEU A 23 19.11 3.18 -16.80
N MET A 24 18.90 4.21 -15.98
CA MET A 24 18.04 4.19 -14.78
C MET A 24 16.54 4.18 -15.16
N VAL A 25 16.18 3.42 -16.20
CA VAL A 25 14.83 3.41 -16.78
C VAL A 25 14.37 1.95 -16.89
N PRO A 26 13.14 1.62 -16.47
CA PRO A 26 12.59 0.29 -16.67
C PRO A 26 12.64 -0.10 -18.15
N GLN A 27 13.06 -1.33 -18.43
CA GLN A 27 13.05 -1.90 -19.78
C GLN A 27 11.91 -2.90 -19.88
N GLN A 28 10.93 -2.61 -20.75
CA GLN A 28 9.76 -3.44 -20.94
C GLN A 28 9.71 -3.97 -22.37
N VAL A 29 9.38 -5.25 -22.52
CA VAL A 29 9.08 -5.90 -23.80
C VAL A 29 7.65 -6.38 -23.77
N LEU A 30 6.82 -5.83 -24.66
CA LEU A 30 5.41 -6.19 -24.83
C LEU A 30 5.26 -7.25 -25.92
N ALA A 31 4.37 -8.21 -25.70
CA ALA A 31 4.01 -9.22 -26.68
C ALA A 31 2.50 -9.49 -26.67
N GLY A 32 1.87 -9.43 -27.83
CA GLY A 32 0.55 -10.02 -28.06
C GLY A 32 0.71 -11.48 -28.51
N ILE A 33 -0.14 -12.36 -28.01
CA ILE A 33 -0.14 -13.78 -28.36
C ILE A 33 -1.29 -14.02 -29.34
N ASP A 34 -0.96 -14.34 -30.59
CA ASP A 34 -1.96 -14.82 -31.56
C ASP A 34 -2.40 -16.24 -31.17
N THR A 35 -3.62 -16.33 -30.65
CA THR A 35 -4.23 -17.58 -30.19
C THR A 35 -4.88 -18.37 -31.33
N GLY A 36 -5.10 -17.75 -32.49
CA GLY A 36 -5.92 -18.29 -33.57
C GLY A 36 -7.41 -18.43 -33.23
N ASP A 37 -7.86 -17.84 -32.11
CA ASP A 37 -9.25 -17.81 -31.64
C ASP A 37 -9.67 -16.36 -31.45
N ASP A 38 -10.54 -15.85 -32.34
CA ASP A 38 -11.03 -14.46 -32.33
C ASP A 38 -11.77 -14.08 -31.04
N SER A 39 -12.14 -15.05 -30.20
CA SER A 39 -12.79 -14.81 -28.91
C SER A 39 -11.82 -14.80 -27.72
N LEU A 40 -10.51 -15.05 -27.94
CA LEU A 40 -9.49 -15.05 -26.88
C LEU A 40 -8.35 -14.11 -27.25
N GLU A 41 -8.25 -13.02 -26.51
CA GLU A 41 -7.12 -12.10 -26.58
C GLU A 41 -6.19 -12.36 -25.40
N ILE A 42 -4.88 -12.44 -25.66
CA ILE A 42 -3.86 -12.54 -24.63
C ILE A 42 -2.70 -11.62 -24.99
N SER A 43 -2.32 -10.78 -24.05
CA SER A 43 -1.14 -9.94 -24.10
C SER A 43 -0.31 -10.11 -22.84
N GLY A 44 0.86 -9.51 -22.83
CA GLY A 44 1.70 -9.48 -21.66
C GLY A 44 3.00 -8.75 -21.89
N PHE A 45 3.76 -8.62 -20.81
CA PHE A 45 5.08 -8.04 -20.86
C PHE A 45 6.05 -8.73 -19.91
N VAL A 46 7.33 -8.57 -20.24
CA VAL A 46 8.42 -8.77 -19.29
C VAL A 46 9.09 -7.42 -19.07
N GLU A 47 9.31 -7.08 -17.82
CA GLU A 47 9.98 -5.86 -17.40
C GLU A 47 11.16 -6.17 -16.48
N ASN A 48 12.26 -5.43 -16.65
CA ASN A 48 13.29 -5.29 -15.62
C ASN A 48 13.37 -3.82 -15.17
N ALA A 49 13.35 -3.61 -13.85
CA ALA A 49 13.50 -2.30 -13.23
C ALA A 49 14.66 -2.34 -12.22
N THR A 50 15.70 -1.56 -12.49
CA THR A 50 16.92 -1.49 -11.66
C THR A 50 17.12 -0.06 -11.17
N TYR A 51 17.28 0.11 -9.85
CA TYR A 51 17.47 1.42 -9.23
C TYR A 51 18.72 1.43 -8.35
N ILE A 52 19.51 2.49 -8.48
CA ILE A 52 20.75 2.70 -7.74
C ILE A 52 20.68 4.06 -7.05
N ARG A 53 21.05 4.10 -5.77
CA ARG A 53 21.13 5.32 -4.96
C ARG A 53 22.58 5.64 -4.65
N ASN A 54 22.88 6.94 -4.59
CA ASN A 54 24.12 7.43 -3.98
C ASN A 54 24.12 6.93 -2.52
N ASP A 55 25.24 6.43 -2.02
CA ASP A 55 25.43 5.83 -0.68
C ASP A 55 24.95 4.38 -0.51
N VAL A 56 23.69 4.05 -0.83
CA VAL A 56 23.14 2.69 -0.60
C VAL A 56 23.46 1.71 -1.74
N GLY A 57 23.84 2.22 -2.91
CA GLY A 57 24.13 1.38 -4.08
C GLY A 57 22.85 0.79 -4.68
N LEU A 58 22.84 -0.51 -4.95
CA LEU A 58 21.69 -1.19 -5.57
C LEU A 58 20.51 -1.22 -4.57
N SER A 59 19.48 -0.40 -4.83
CA SER A 59 18.31 -0.29 -3.95
C SER A 59 17.11 -1.08 -4.47
N LYS A 60 17.15 -1.55 -5.72
CA LYS A 60 16.06 -2.32 -6.31
C LYS A 60 16.53 -3.06 -7.56
N PHE A 61 16.13 -4.32 -7.70
CA PHE A 61 16.38 -5.12 -8.90
C PHE A 61 15.17 -6.02 -9.17
N ARG A 62 14.12 -5.46 -9.77
CA ARG A 62 12.86 -6.15 -9.98
C ARG A 62 12.74 -6.68 -11.39
N ASN A 63 12.34 -7.93 -11.53
CA ASN A 63 11.88 -8.54 -12.78
C ASN A 63 10.39 -8.82 -12.65
N THR A 64 9.60 -8.39 -13.62
CA THR A 64 8.15 -8.60 -13.66
C THR A 64 7.80 -9.33 -14.94
N LEU A 65 6.99 -10.39 -14.83
CA LEU A 65 6.26 -10.99 -15.94
C LEU A 65 4.78 -10.76 -15.66
N GLN A 66 4.06 -10.15 -16.62
CA GLN A 66 2.61 -10.04 -16.56
C GLN A 66 2.00 -10.64 -17.82
N LEU A 67 0.94 -11.42 -17.63
CA LEU A 67 0.09 -11.94 -18.69
C LEU A 67 -1.33 -11.48 -18.40
N GLU A 68 -2.00 -10.95 -19.40
CA GLU A 68 -3.38 -10.51 -19.31
C GLU A 68 -4.16 -11.09 -20.48
N GLY A 69 -5.44 -11.37 -20.29
CA GLY A 69 -6.25 -11.88 -21.36
C GLY A 69 -7.73 -11.87 -21.05
N THR A 70 -8.49 -11.80 -22.13
CA THR A 70 -9.96 -11.77 -22.11
C THR A 70 -10.49 -12.88 -22.99
N LYS A 71 -11.37 -13.70 -22.44
CA LYS A 71 -12.11 -14.73 -23.16
C LYS A 71 -13.57 -14.33 -23.28
N ILE A 72 -14.02 -14.07 -24.49
CA ILE A 72 -15.42 -13.81 -24.81
C ILE A 72 -16.16 -15.16 -24.92
N LEU A 73 -17.18 -15.34 -24.08
CA LEU A 73 -18.08 -16.50 -24.12
C LEU A 73 -19.35 -16.23 -24.92
N GLY A 74 -19.65 -14.95 -25.19
CA GLY A 74 -20.84 -14.52 -25.92
C GLY A 74 -22.09 -14.57 -25.04
N ASN A 75 -23.23 -14.94 -25.64
CA ASN A 75 -24.52 -14.87 -24.96
C ASN A 75 -24.78 -16.15 -24.15
N ILE A 76 -25.10 -16.01 -22.86
CA ILE A 76 -25.43 -17.12 -21.96
C ILE A 76 -26.73 -16.81 -21.20
N GLY A 77 -27.79 -17.52 -21.55
CA GLY A 77 -29.10 -17.33 -20.90
C GLY A 77 -29.65 -15.93 -21.15
N ALA A 78 -29.88 -15.19 -20.06
CA ALA A 78 -30.34 -13.80 -20.12
C ALA A 78 -29.21 -12.78 -20.33
N PHE A 79 -27.94 -13.20 -20.22
CA PHE A 79 -26.80 -12.32 -20.32
C PHE A 79 -26.26 -12.25 -21.76
N SER A 80 -26.03 -11.03 -22.24
CA SER A 80 -25.21 -10.70 -23.40
C SER A 80 -23.75 -10.49 -22.96
N GLU A 81 -22.83 -10.66 -23.92
CA GLU A 81 -21.41 -10.27 -23.76
C GLU A 81 -20.68 -10.86 -22.54
N VAL A 82 -21.00 -12.12 -22.18
CA VAL A 82 -20.31 -12.77 -21.07
C VAL A 82 -18.84 -12.94 -21.42
N SER A 83 -17.96 -12.46 -20.54
CA SER A 83 -16.51 -12.56 -20.70
C SER A 83 -15.82 -12.94 -19.39
N ILE A 84 -14.68 -13.62 -19.52
CA ILE A 84 -13.76 -13.90 -18.42
C ILE A 84 -12.52 -13.07 -18.66
N ASN A 85 -12.12 -12.26 -17.68
CA ASN A 85 -10.91 -11.45 -17.72
C ASN A 85 -9.93 -12.03 -16.70
N GLY A 86 -8.66 -12.10 -17.09
CA GLY A 86 -7.60 -12.63 -16.23
C GLY A 86 -6.30 -11.85 -16.42
N THR A 87 -5.72 -11.41 -15.31
CA THR A 87 -4.39 -10.78 -15.26
C THR A 87 -3.56 -11.50 -14.21
N PHE A 88 -2.43 -12.05 -14.63
CA PHE A 88 -1.50 -12.80 -13.79
C PHE A 88 -0.14 -12.13 -13.80
N ARG A 89 0.46 -11.95 -12.61
CA ARG A 89 1.76 -11.31 -12.45
C ARG A 89 2.70 -12.19 -11.63
N ALA A 90 3.96 -12.23 -12.04
CA ALA A 90 5.04 -12.83 -11.29
C ALA A 90 6.17 -11.81 -11.17
N THR A 91 6.52 -11.44 -9.95
CA THR A 91 7.66 -10.56 -9.67
C THR A 91 8.76 -11.27 -8.92
N TYR A 92 10.00 -10.91 -9.22
CA TYR A 92 11.19 -11.25 -8.44
C TYR A 92 12.02 -10.00 -8.18
N ASP A 93 12.24 -9.65 -6.92
CA ASP A 93 13.13 -8.57 -6.49
C ASP A 93 14.45 -9.13 -5.96
N GLY A 94 15.46 -9.15 -6.83
CA GLY A 94 16.78 -9.69 -6.50
C GLY A 94 17.64 -8.76 -5.66
N VAL A 95 17.14 -7.59 -5.22
CA VAL A 95 17.90 -6.71 -4.31
C VAL A 95 18.27 -7.43 -3.01
N TYR A 96 17.39 -8.30 -2.51
CA TYR A 96 17.62 -9.11 -1.31
C TYR A 96 18.67 -10.21 -1.49
N ASP A 97 19.08 -10.49 -2.72
CA ASP A 97 20.17 -11.43 -3.06
C ASP A 97 21.46 -10.69 -3.43
N LEU A 98 21.33 -9.64 -4.25
CA LEU A 98 22.46 -8.91 -4.83
C LEU A 98 23.02 -7.83 -3.89
N ASN A 99 22.23 -7.39 -2.91
CA ASN A 99 22.61 -6.45 -1.86
C ASN A 99 22.10 -6.94 -0.49
N SER A 100 22.40 -8.20 -0.18
CA SER A 100 21.91 -8.90 1.02
C SER A 100 22.40 -8.30 2.33
N ASP A 101 23.55 -7.61 2.32
CA ASP A 101 24.13 -6.96 3.50
C ASP A 101 23.42 -5.65 3.86
N GLU A 102 22.62 -5.09 2.95
CA GLU A 102 21.82 -3.88 3.20
C GLU A 102 20.35 -4.22 3.46
N TYR A 103 19.78 -5.14 2.66
CA TYR A 103 18.33 -5.42 2.67
C TYR A 103 17.98 -6.88 2.99
N GLY A 104 18.93 -7.80 2.85
CA GLY A 104 18.70 -9.25 2.97
C GLY A 104 19.04 -9.82 4.35
N ASP A 105 19.49 -11.07 4.37
CA ASP A 105 19.80 -11.81 5.59
C ASP A 105 21.06 -11.29 6.33
N GLY A 106 21.95 -10.61 5.63
CA GLY A 106 23.12 -9.93 6.19
C GLY A 106 22.80 -8.58 6.84
N ALA A 107 21.63 -8.00 6.56
CA ALA A 107 21.27 -6.62 6.88
C ALA A 107 21.46 -6.22 8.35
N GLY A 108 21.84 -4.96 8.56
CA GLY A 108 21.99 -4.36 9.88
C GLY A 108 23.20 -4.84 10.67
N GLY A 109 23.47 -4.16 11.78
CA GLY A 109 24.68 -4.36 12.57
C GLY A 109 24.43 -4.26 14.07
N ALA A 110 25.52 -4.07 14.81
CA ALA A 110 25.44 -3.63 16.20
C ALA A 110 25.28 -2.11 16.22
N ILE A 111 24.44 -1.61 17.12
CA ILE A 111 24.15 -0.18 17.23
C ILE A 111 24.62 0.38 18.57
N THR A 112 24.78 1.70 18.59
CA THR A 112 24.85 2.54 19.79
C THR A 112 23.69 3.53 19.77
N LEU A 113 23.30 4.02 20.95
CA LEU A 113 22.19 4.96 21.14
C LEU A 113 22.65 6.15 21.96
N ASN A 114 22.17 7.34 21.59
CA ASN A 114 22.54 8.58 22.25
C ASN A 114 22.08 8.62 23.72
N SER A 115 22.98 9.13 24.57
CA SER A 115 22.77 9.40 25.99
C SER A 115 23.54 10.68 26.37
N THR A 116 23.10 11.81 25.81
CA THR A 116 23.85 13.07 25.71
C THR A 116 24.23 13.74 27.03
N ALA A 117 23.54 13.45 28.13
CA ALA A 117 23.82 14.04 29.46
C ALA A 117 24.81 13.25 30.32
N VAL A 118 25.35 12.12 29.84
CA VAL A 118 26.31 11.28 30.55
C VAL A 118 27.47 10.89 29.64
N LEU A 119 28.59 10.44 30.24
CA LEU A 119 29.74 9.91 29.48
C LEU A 119 29.85 8.39 29.70
N PRO A 120 30.02 7.59 28.63
CA PRO A 120 30.02 7.99 27.22
C PRO A 120 28.64 8.53 26.76
N SER A 121 28.64 9.46 25.80
CA SER A 121 27.43 10.09 25.24
C SER A 121 26.64 9.17 24.32
N GLU A 122 27.10 7.93 24.18
CA GLU A 122 26.49 6.84 23.46
C GLU A 122 26.60 5.58 24.31
N VAL A 123 25.56 4.75 24.29
CA VAL A 123 25.54 3.47 24.98
C VAL A 123 25.18 2.36 23.99
N PRO A 124 25.74 1.15 24.14
CA PRO A 124 25.26 0.01 23.36
C PRO A 124 23.81 -0.30 23.74
N LEU A 125 23.11 -1.10 22.91
CA LEU A 125 21.81 -1.64 23.28
C LEU A 125 21.88 -2.39 24.63
N GLY A 126 20.99 -2.07 25.55
CA GLY A 126 21.00 -2.54 26.94
C GLY A 126 21.92 -1.76 27.89
N GLY A 127 22.64 -0.74 27.40
CA GLY A 127 23.57 0.08 28.18
C GLY A 127 22.98 1.35 28.80
N GLY A 128 21.67 1.61 28.61
CA GLY A 128 20.98 2.74 29.24
C GLY A 128 20.82 2.56 30.76
N ILE A 129 20.32 3.60 31.42
CA ILE A 129 20.00 3.50 32.85
C ILE A 129 18.91 2.44 33.06
N PRO A 130 19.09 1.51 34.00
CA PRO A 130 18.07 0.51 34.30
C PRO A 130 16.91 1.15 35.07
N LEU A 131 15.71 0.65 34.81
CA LEU A 131 14.54 0.87 35.65
C LEU A 131 14.54 -0.15 36.80
N ALA A 132 13.68 0.00 37.81
CA ALA A 132 13.59 -0.99 38.89
C ALA A 132 13.26 -2.38 38.30
N ALA A 133 13.71 -3.49 38.87
CA ALA A 133 13.25 -4.80 38.39
C ALA A 133 11.74 -4.97 38.68
N PRO A 134 10.96 -5.68 37.84
CA PRO A 134 11.36 -6.47 36.65
C PRO A 134 11.26 -5.74 35.29
N ILE A 135 10.80 -4.49 35.28
CA ILE A 135 10.53 -3.60 34.12
C ILE A 135 11.77 -3.09 33.37
N SER A 136 12.96 -3.68 33.57
CA SER A 136 14.20 -3.26 32.90
C SER A 136 14.79 -4.38 32.04
N ALA A 137 15.09 -4.06 30.79
CA ALA A 137 15.76 -4.98 29.88
C ALA A 137 17.24 -5.20 30.23
N SER A 138 17.70 -6.43 30.08
CA SER A 138 19.11 -6.81 30.17
C SER A 138 19.43 -7.89 29.13
N GLY A 139 20.69 -7.99 28.70
CA GLY A 139 21.12 -9.03 27.75
C GLY A 139 20.53 -8.93 26.34
N LEU A 140 20.12 -7.72 25.93
CA LEU A 140 19.53 -7.49 24.61
C LEU A 140 20.51 -7.85 23.48
N ASN A 141 20.02 -8.56 22.47
CA ASN A 141 20.83 -8.94 21.30
C ASN A 141 21.10 -7.71 20.40
N ASN A 142 22.36 -7.27 20.36
CA ASN A 142 22.79 -6.12 19.56
C ASN A 142 23.42 -6.55 18.22
N SER A 143 22.63 -7.19 17.35
CA SER A 143 23.05 -7.58 16.00
C SER A 143 21.88 -7.48 15.03
N GLY A 144 22.14 -7.24 13.74
CA GLY A 144 21.09 -7.13 12.72
C GLY A 144 20.14 -5.93 12.92
N LEU A 145 20.63 -4.88 13.59
CA LEU A 145 19.86 -3.69 13.93
C LEU A 145 20.34 -2.46 13.15
N ILE A 146 19.42 -1.52 13.01
CA ILE A 146 19.70 -0.10 12.72
C ILE A 146 19.15 0.76 13.86
N VAL A 147 19.57 2.02 13.97
CA VAL A 147 18.88 3.02 14.77
C VAL A 147 17.70 3.55 13.97
N LEU A 148 16.50 3.61 14.58
CA LEU A 148 15.30 4.15 13.91
C LEU A 148 15.59 5.53 13.29
N GLY A 149 15.29 5.68 12.00
CA GLY A 149 15.48 6.92 11.26
C GLY A 149 16.90 7.23 10.78
N GLU A 150 17.91 6.41 11.07
CA GLU A 150 19.32 6.71 10.74
C GLU A 150 19.58 6.87 9.24
N GLN A 151 18.77 6.24 8.40
CA GLN A 151 18.85 6.36 6.93
C GLN A 151 18.29 7.70 6.41
N LEU A 152 17.57 8.45 7.25
CA LEU A 152 16.92 9.71 6.91
C LEU A 152 17.65 10.90 7.53
N HIS A 153 18.02 10.80 8.80
CA HIS A 153 18.72 11.85 9.54
C HIS A 153 19.39 11.31 10.81
N ASP A 154 20.36 12.07 11.34
CA ASP A 154 20.96 11.77 12.64
C ASP A 154 19.95 11.95 13.78
N ALA A 155 20.18 11.27 14.90
CA ALA A 155 19.30 11.37 16.07
C ALA A 155 19.32 12.75 16.75
N ASP A 156 20.41 13.54 16.63
CA ASP A 156 20.57 14.92 17.12
C ASP A 156 19.94 15.22 18.51
N GLY A 157 20.23 14.36 19.50
CA GLY A 157 19.67 14.50 20.86
C GLY A 157 18.20 14.09 21.03
N GLY A 158 17.54 13.63 19.97
CA GLY A 158 16.19 13.10 19.96
C GLY A 158 16.05 11.67 20.51
N VAL A 159 14.84 11.13 20.33
CA VAL A 159 14.43 9.81 20.81
C VAL A 159 14.44 8.80 19.66
N THR A 160 15.27 7.77 19.78
CA THR A 160 15.42 6.66 18.86
C THR A 160 15.56 5.35 19.64
N PHE A 161 15.47 4.23 18.95
CA PHE A 161 15.67 2.88 19.50
C PHE A 161 16.12 1.94 18.38
N GLY A 162 16.59 0.75 18.78
CA GLY A 162 17.07 -0.25 17.84
C GLY A 162 15.94 -0.98 17.09
N VAL A 163 16.09 -1.12 15.78
CA VAL A 163 15.13 -1.74 14.88
C VAL A 163 15.78 -2.93 14.17
N PRO A 164 15.26 -4.17 14.33
CA PRO A 164 15.68 -5.30 13.51
C PRO A 164 15.30 -5.08 12.04
N VAL A 165 16.21 -5.38 11.11
CA VAL A 165 16.00 -5.12 9.65
C VAL A 165 16.05 -6.34 8.75
N ARG A 166 16.49 -7.48 9.27
CA ARG A 166 16.57 -8.71 8.46
C ARG A 166 15.18 -9.29 8.20
N PRO A 167 14.98 -10.09 7.13
CA PRO A 167 13.73 -10.80 6.91
C PRO A 167 13.27 -11.61 8.14
N CYS A 168 11.96 -11.79 8.32
CA CYS A 168 11.41 -12.32 9.56
C CYS A 168 11.75 -13.79 9.85
N ASP A 169 12.09 -14.58 8.82
CA ASP A 169 12.64 -15.93 8.96
C ASP A 169 14.11 -15.95 9.41
N LYS A 170 14.83 -14.83 9.27
CA LYS A 170 16.23 -14.65 9.70
C LYS A 170 16.31 -13.97 11.06
N ASP A 171 15.42 -13.04 11.34
CA ASP A 171 15.30 -12.34 12.61
C ASP A 171 13.84 -12.06 12.95
N SER A 172 13.27 -12.90 13.82
CA SER A 172 11.86 -12.84 14.20
C SER A 172 11.54 -11.68 15.15
N ARG A 173 12.54 -10.91 15.60
CA ARG A 173 12.30 -9.84 16.57
C ARG A 173 11.51 -8.70 15.93
N GLY A 174 10.43 -8.30 16.60
CA GLY A 174 9.59 -7.20 16.16
C GLY A 174 8.69 -7.51 14.97
N CYS A 175 8.68 -8.75 14.46
CA CYS A 175 7.83 -9.14 13.34
C CYS A 175 6.38 -9.20 13.82
N LEU A 176 5.51 -8.47 13.13
CA LEU A 176 4.11 -8.32 13.50
C LEU A 176 3.27 -9.40 12.80
N SER A 177 2.74 -10.34 13.57
CA SER A 177 2.05 -11.52 13.03
C SER A 177 0.89 -11.15 12.10
N ASN A 178 0.86 -11.76 10.92
CA ASN A 178 -0.10 -11.52 9.84
C ASN A 178 -0.06 -10.10 9.23
N TYR A 179 0.90 -9.25 9.61
CA TYR A 179 1.08 -7.91 9.04
C TYR A 179 2.51 -7.39 9.25
N MET A 180 3.33 -7.30 8.18
CA MET A 180 4.76 -6.93 8.27
C MET A 180 5.65 -8.01 8.90
N ASP A 181 5.35 -9.26 8.58
CA ASP A 181 6.08 -10.46 8.95
C ASP A 181 6.63 -11.21 7.72
N ASP A 182 6.87 -10.50 6.62
CA ASP A 182 7.36 -11.08 5.36
C ASP A 182 8.71 -11.79 5.60
N ASP A 183 8.79 -13.06 5.17
CA ASP A 183 10.06 -13.76 5.10
C ASP A 183 10.87 -13.33 3.87
N LEU A 184 12.10 -13.86 3.74
CA LEU A 184 12.97 -13.51 2.63
C LEU A 184 12.36 -13.83 1.25
N ASP A 185 11.59 -14.91 1.14
CA ASP A 185 10.94 -15.29 -0.12
C ASP A 185 9.70 -14.43 -0.38
N ASP A 186 8.91 -14.06 0.63
CA ASP A 186 7.80 -13.09 0.50
C ASP A 186 8.29 -11.72 0.00
N LEU A 187 9.46 -11.29 0.49
CA LEU A 187 10.10 -10.04 0.05
C LEU A 187 10.60 -10.12 -1.39
N ARG A 188 11.17 -11.26 -1.80
CA ARG A 188 11.66 -11.49 -3.18
C ARG A 188 10.52 -11.67 -4.16
N TYR A 189 9.49 -12.42 -3.77
CA TYR A 189 8.42 -12.92 -4.62
C TYR A 189 7.07 -12.37 -4.16
N THR A 190 6.96 -11.04 -4.07
CA THR A 190 5.81 -10.34 -3.45
C THR A 190 4.42 -10.75 -3.97
N ASP A 191 4.33 -11.26 -5.20
CA ASP A 191 3.08 -11.73 -5.80
C ASP A 191 2.66 -13.14 -5.32
N PHE A 192 3.62 -13.98 -4.89
CA PHE A 192 3.39 -15.37 -4.51
C PHE A 192 3.22 -15.51 -2.99
N ASN A 193 2.09 -15.06 -2.48
CA ASN A 193 1.73 -15.11 -1.06
C ASN A 193 0.44 -15.89 -0.80
N ASP A 194 0.05 -15.98 0.48
CA ASP A 194 -1.16 -16.66 0.96
C ASP A 194 -2.48 -16.06 0.41
N ARG A 195 -2.45 -14.82 -0.10
CA ARG A 195 -3.58 -14.11 -0.74
C ARG A 195 -3.61 -14.24 -2.27
N TRP A 196 -2.67 -14.98 -2.85
CA TRP A 196 -2.57 -15.28 -4.29
C TRP A 196 -2.52 -14.02 -5.15
N ASP A 197 -1.64 -13.09 -4.82
CA ASP A 197 -1.51 -11.81 -5.54
C ASP A 197 -0.97 -11.91 -6.95
N PHE A 198 -0.37 -13.06 -7.28
CA PHE A 198 -0.04 -13.41 -8.64
C PHE A 198 -1.29 -13.45 -9.53
N ILE A 199 -2.49 -13.66 -8.95
CA ILE A 199 -3.76 -13.37 -9.59
C ILE A 199 -4.07 -11.90 -9.29
N ARG A 200 -3.71 -11.03 -10.22
CA ARG A 200 -4.06 -9.62 -10.15
C ARG A 200 -5.55 -9.50 -10.44
N GLU A 201 -6.01 -10.04 -11.55
CA GLU A 201 -7.42 -10.00 -11.91
C GLU A 201 -7.90 -11.37 -12.35
N LEU A 202 -9.09 -11.73 -11.91
CA LEU A 202 -9.81 -12.90 -12.38
C LEU A 202 -11.29 -12.69 -12.08
N TYR A 203 -12.04 -12.26 -13.09
CA TYR A 203 -13.45 -11.92 -12.92
C TYR A 203 -14.27 -12.22 -14.17
N VAL A 204 -15.56 -12.45 -13.94
CA VAL A 204 -16.55 -12.60 -15.00
C VAL A 204 -17.31 -11.29 -15.12
N ASN A 205 -17.46 -10.81 -16.35
CA ASN A 205 -18.40 -9.75 -16.69
C ASN A 205 -19.57 -10.33 -17.46
N ALA A 206 -20.77 -9.82 -17.18
CA ALA A 206 -21.98 -10.19 -17.88
C ALA A 206 -22.93 -9.00 -17.97
N THR A 207 -23.48 -8.74 -19.15
CA THR A 207 -24.38 -7.62 -19.41
C THR A 207 -25.80 -8.12 -19.65
N ILE A 208 -26.81 -7.34 -19.27
CA ILE A 208 -28.20 -7.54 -19.67
C ILE A 208 -28.68 -6.23 -20.30
N ASP A 209 -29.08 -6.31 -21.57
CA ASP A 209 -29.74 -5.21 -22.25
C ASP A 209 -31.24 -5.25 -21.96
N MET A 210 -31.77 -4.22 -21.31
CA MET A 210 -33.19 -4.14 -20.94
C MET A 210 -34.00 -3.45 -22.04
N ASP A 211 -35.28 -3.82 -22.18
CA ASP A 211 -36.20 -3.22 -23.16
C ASP A 211 -36.35 -1.69 -23.02
N SER A 212 -36.02 -1.13 -21.86
CA SER A 212 -36.01 0.31 -21.60
C SER A 212 -34.85 1.07 -22.26
N GLY A 213 -33.88 0.36 -22.85
CA GLY A 213 -32.60 0.93 -23.31
C GLY A 213 -31.54 1.06 -22.19
N THR A 214 -31.88 0.62 -20.97
CA THR A 214 -30.93 0.54 -19.85
C THR A 214 -30.08 -0.72 -20.00
N THR A 215 -28.78 -0.61 -19.77
CA THR A 215 -27.91 -1.78 -19.64
C THR A 215 -27.63 -2.06 -18.18
N PHE A 216 -27.61 -3.34 -17.81
CA PHE A 216 -27.21 -3.80 -16.49
C PHE A 216 -25.93 -4.63 -16.62
N ASN A 217 -24.84 -4.20 -15.98
CA ASN A 217 -23.59 -4.94 -15.93
C ASN A 217 -23.40 -5.57 -14.55
N LEU A 218 -23.06 -6.85 -14.54
CA LEU A 218 -22.62 -7.58 -13.35
C LEU A 218 -21.19 -8.05 -13.56
N SER A 219 -20.31 -7.64 -12.64
CA SER A 219 -18.93 -8.10 -12.58
C SER A 219 -18.68 -8.81 -11.25
N VAL A 220 -18.12 -10.02 -11.27
CA VAL A 220 -17.81 -10.78 -10.05
C VAL A 220 -16.44 -11.46 -10.17
N GLY A 221 -15.57 -11.23 -9.19
CA GLY A 221 -14.26 -11.88 -9.10
C GLY A 221 -13.23 -11.04 -8.36
N LYS A 222 -11.94 -11.39 -8.51
CA LYS A 222 -10.83 -10.59 -7.99
C LYS A 222 -10.51 -9.49 -9.00
N LYS A 223 -10.67 -8.23 -8.62
CA LYS A 223 -10.43 -7.08 -9.52
C LYS A 223 -10.10 -5.79 -8.77
N GLN A 224 -9.74 -4.78 -9.55
CA GLN A 224 -9.62 -3.39 -9.09
C GLN A 224 -10.88 -2.60 -9.49
N GLU A 225 -11.26 -1.63 -8.67
CA GLU A 225 -12.38 -0.73 -8.93
C GLU A 225 -11.96 0.71 -8.62
N VAL A 226 -12.12 1.60 -9.59
CA VAL A 226 -11.59 2.97 -9.53
C VAL A 226 -12.74 3.96 -9.47
N TRP A 227 -12.76 4.77 -8.41
CA TRP A 227 -13.75 5.84 -8.22
C TRP A 227 -13.15 7.26 -8.28
N GLY A 228 -11.82 7.38 -8.21
CA GLY A 228 -11.11 8.66 -8.35
C GLY A 228 -10.94 9.09 -9.81
N ARG A 229 -10.74 10.38 -10.00
CA ARG A 229 -10.51 11.08 -11.28
C ARG A 229 -9.21 11.88 -11.29
N THR A 230 -8.70 12.25 -10.13
CA THR A 230 -7.45 12.96 -9.93
C THR A 230 -6.28 12.00 -9.78
N ASP A 231 -5.12 12.44 -10.26
CA ASP A 231 -3.89 11.65 -10.18
C ASP A 231 -3.21 11.92 -8.83
N LEU A 232 -2.41 10.95 -8.37
CA LEU A 232 -1.52 11.01 -7.20
C LEU A 232 -2.21 11.09 -5.83
N PHE A 233 -3.24 11.93 -5.63
CA PHE A 233 -3.99 12.03 -4.38
C PHE A 233 -5.27 11.20 -4.39
N ARG A 234 -5.36 10.25 -3.47
CA ARG A 234 -6.50 9.32 -3.37
C ARG A 234 -7.56 9.89 -2.44
N VAL A 235 -8.53 10.61 -2.99
CA VAL A 235 -9.69 11.09 -2.23
C VAL A 235 -10.86 10.12 -2.34
N LEU A 236 -11.28 9.76 -3.56
CA LEU A 236 -12.39 8.80 -3.78
C LEU A 236 -11.91 7.39 -4.14
N ASP A 237 -10.66 7.26 -4.61
CA ASP A 237 -10.05 5.99 -4.99
C ASP A 237 -9.56 5.19 -3.77
N ILE A 238 -10.49 4.74 -2.91
CA ILE A 238 -10.17 4.07 -1.63
C ILE A 238 -10.67 2.62 -1.53
N ILE A 239 -11.25 2.06 -2.60
CA ILE A 239 -11.80 0.68 -2.57
C ILE A 239 -10.68 -0.35 -2.42
N ASN A 240 -9.65 -0.25 -3.26
CA ASN A 240 -8.52 -1.17 -3.24
C ASN A 240 -7.39 -0.62 -2.33
N PRO A 241 -6.79 -1.44 -1.44
CA PRO A 241 -5.59 -1.05 -0.70
C PRO A 241 -4.40 -0.90 -1.64
N VAL A 242 -3.32 -0.27 -1.14
CA VAL A 242 -2.11 -0.02 -1.95
C VAL A 242 -0.91 -0.70 -1.33
N ASP A 243 -0.04 -1.21 -2.20
CA ASP A 243 1.27 -1.72 -1.86
C ASP A 243 2.34 -0.61 -1.98
N TYR A 244 2.54 0.11 -0.89
CA TYR A 244 3.59 1.13 -0.77
C TYR A 244 5.00 0.53 -0.62
N SER A 245 5.11 -0.78 -0.36
CA SER A 245 6.40 -1.47 -0.20
C SER A 245 7.17 -1.64 -1.53
N ARG A 246 6.49 -1.44 -2.66
CA ARG A 246 7.09 -1.58 -3.99
C ARG A 246 8.13 -0.50 -4.28
N ASN A 247 7.69 0.75 -4.28
CA ASN A 247 8.48 1.95 -4.61
C ASN A 247 7.73 3.22 -4.14
N ASN A 248 6.94 3.08 -3.07
CA ASN A 248 6.08 4.15 -2.55
C ASN A 248 5.24 4.84 -3.66
N ILE A 249 5.40 6.14 -3.89
CA ILE A 249 4.59 6.95 -4.83
C ILE A 249 5.13 6.98 -6.27
N TYR A 250 6.19 6.23 -6.58
CA TYR A 250 6.86 6.32 -7.89
C TYR A 250 6.36 5.31 -8.93
N ASP A 251 5.78 4.20 -8.49
CA ASP A 251 5.11 3.25 -9.39
C ASP A 251 3.69 3.75 -9.70
N GLU A 252 3.18 3.41 -10.89
CA GLU A 252 1.83 3.78 -11.29
C GLU A 252 0.77 3.13 -10.37
N LEU A 253 -0.33 3.86 -10.12
CA LEU A 253 -1.36 3.43 -9.18
C LEU A 253 -1.99 2.08 -9.56
N GLU A 254 -2.17 1.81 -10.85
CA GLU A 254 -2.71 0.54 -11.37
C GLU A 254 -1.86 -0.69 -11.01
N ASP A 255 -0.55 -0.50 -10.87
CA ASP A 255 0.40 -1.58 -10.56
C ASP A 255 0.52 -1.85 -9.05
N ILE A 256 0.33 -0.81 -8.23
CA ILE A 256 0.49 -0.90 -6.77
C ILE A 256 -0.84 -1.08 -6.03
N ARG A 257 -1.99 -0.80 -6.64
CA ARG A 257 -3.29 -1.18 -6.09
C ARG A 257 -3.32 -2.69 -5.88
N ILE A 258 -3.96 -3.13 -4.81
CA ILE A 258 -4.13 -4.54 -4.49
C ILE A 258 -5.57 -4.96 -4.83
N PRO A 259 -5.75 -5.84 -5.84
CA PRO A 259 -7.05 -6.34 -6.24
C PRO A 259 -7.73 -7.14 -5.14
N LEU A 260 -9.05 -7.01 -5.07
CA LEU A 260 -9.87 -7.67 -4.04
C LEU A 260 -10.96 -8.51 -4.69
N TRP A 261 -11.40 -9.55 -3.99
CA TRP A 261 -12.61 -10.28 -4.33
C TRP A 261 -13.86 -9.42 -4.08
N MET A 262 -14.57 -9.09 -5.16
CA MET A 262 -15.74 -8.21 -5.11
C MET A 262 -16.77 -8.53 -6.19
N ALA A 263 -17.97 -8.00 -5.99
CA ALA A 263 -19.03 -7.93 -6.97
C ALA A 263 -19.40 -6.47 -7.22
N THR A 264 -19.59 -6.10 -8.48
CA THR A 264 -20.18 -4.81 -8.86
C THR A 264 -21.42 -5.02 -9.71
N ALA A 265 -22.45 -4.24 -9.41
CA ALA A 265 -23.70 -4.20 -10.15
C ALA A 265 -23.92 -2.78 -10.64
N GLU A 266 -23.97 -2.58 -11.95
CA GLU A 266 -24.03 -1.27 -12.57
C GLU A 266 -25.23 -1.17 -13.50
N TRP A 267 -26.00 -0.09 -13.36
CA TRP A 267 -27.09 0.28 -14.26
C TRP A 267 -26.66 1.51 -15.04
N GLN A 268 -26.62 1.39 -16.36
CA GLN A 268 -26.39 2.52 -17.26
C GLN A 268 -27.71 2.88 -17.91
N PHE A 269 -28.29 4.00 -17.48
CA PHE A 269 -29.61 4.43 -17.92
C PHE A 269 -29.55 5.18 -19.26
N GLY A 270 -28.37 5.63 -19.68
CA GLY A 270 -28.16 6.47 -20.85
C GLY A 270 -28.72 7.89 -20.66
N ALA A 271 -28.81 8.60 -21.79
CA ALA A 271 -29.26 9.99 -21.82
C ALA A 271 -30.74 10.16 -21.45
N ASN A 272 -31.06 11.24 -20.75
CA ASN A 272 -32.43 11.69 -20.47
C ASN A 272 -32.56 13.22 -20.65
N ASN A 273 -33.67 13.81 -20.21
CA ASN A 273 -33.92 15.25 -20.38
C ASN A 273 -32.98 16.16 -19.56
N LEU A 274 -32.33 15.62 -18.53
CA LEU A 274 -31.46 16.35 -17.62
C LEU A 274 -29.99 15.98 -17.80
N PHE A 275 -29.69 14.68 -17.97
CA PHE A 275 -28.33 14.16 -18.05
C PHE A 275 -28.06 13.55 -19.42
N ASP A 276 -26.87 13.80 -19.97
CA ASP A 276 -26.41 13.23 -21.24
C ASP A 276 -25.98 11.75 -21.07
N ASP A 277 -25.61 11.37 -19.85
CA ASP A 277 -25.47 9.98 -19.41
C ASP A 277 -25.71 9.88 -17.90
N MET A 278 -26.18 8.73 -17.42
CA MET A 278 -26.51 8.49 -16.03
C MET A 278 -26.28 7.04 -15.64
N ASN A 279 -25.40 6.81 -14.67
CA ASN A 279 -24.98 5.48 -14.22
C ASN A 279 -25.10 5.35 -12.69
N LEU A 280 -25.54 4.18 -12.23
CA LEU A 280 -25.60 3.82 -10.81
C LEU A 280 -24.86 2.50 -10.61
N GLN A 281 -23.80 2.53 -9.83
CA GLN A 281 -22.99 1.37 -9.48
C GLN A 281 -23.13 1.05 -8.00
N PHE A 282 -23.25 -0.23 -7.66
CA PHE A 282 -23.07 -0.76 -6.32
C PHE A 282 -21.84 -1.66 -6.32
N VAL A 283 -21.02 -1.54 -5.28
CA VAL A 283 -19.86 -2.40 -5.04
C VAL A 283 -20.05 -3.15 -3.73
N TRP A 284 -19.74 -4.44 -3.74
CA TRP A 284 -19.65 -5.28 -2.55
C TRP A 284 -18.31 -6.01 -2.54
N VAL A 285 -17.44 -5.60 -1.63
CA VAL A 285 -16.14 -6.24 -1.39
C VAL A 285 -16.33 -7.31 -0.33
N PHE A 286 -16.33 -8.57 -0.76
CA PHE A 286 -16.52 -9.74 0.10
C PHE A 286 -15.22 -10.46 0.46
N ASP A 287 -14.08 -9.95 0.00
CA ASP A 287 -12.74 -10.43 0.38
C ASP A 287 -12.49 -10.33 1.89
N LYS A 288 -11.56 -11.14 2.40
CA LYS A 288 -10.99 -10.96 3.75
C LYS A 288 -10.34 -9.59 3.79
N PHE A 289 -10.61 -8.82 4.86
CA PHE A 289 -10.09 -7.48 5.01
C PHE A 289 -8.59 -7.44 4.73
N ARG A 290 -8.16 -6.38 4.05
CA ARG A 290 -6.81 -6.23 3.56
C ARG A 290 -6.30 -4.82 3.83
N PRO A 291 -5.28 -4.66 4.71
CA PRO A 291 -4.63 -3.38 4.90
C PRO A 291 -3.73 -3.03 3.71
N SER A 292 -3.32 -1.77 3.63
CA SER A 292 -2.25 -1.36 2.72
C SER A 292 -0.92 -1.97 3.18
N LYS A 293 -0.10 -2.41 2.23
CA LYS A 293 1.23 -2.97 2.50
C LYS A 293 2.22 -1.81 2.60
N LEU A 294 2.68 -1.49 3.80
CA LEU A 294 3.63 -0.39 4.04
C LEU A 294 5.09 -0.82 3.88
N GLY A 295 5.34 -2.13 3.79
CA GLY A 295 6.66 -2.74 3.89
C GLY A 295 7.02 -3.04 5.35
N GLN A 296 8.16 -3.69 5.54
CA GLN A 296 8.77 -3.92 6.85
C GLN A 296 10.14 -3.25 6.91
N ALA A 297 10.72 -3.15 8.11
CA ALA A 297 12.09 -2.66 8.24
C ALA A 297 13.05 -3.52 7.37
N GLY A 298 13.93 -2.87 6.61
CA GLY A 298 14.78 -3.53 5.61
C GLY A 298 14.15 -3.68 4.22
N THR A 299 12.89 -3.27 4.02
CA THR A 299 12.31 -3.14 2.68
C THR A 299 12.82 -1.87 1.98
N PRO A 300 13.35 -1.95 0.74
CA PRO A 300 13.78 -0.76 0.01
C PRO A 300 12.61 0.16 -0.36
N ASN A 301 12.83 1.47 -0.29
CA ASN A 301 11.88 2.51 -0.69
C ASN A 301 10.51 2.44 0.01
N GLN A 302 10.44 1.91 1.24
CA GLN A 302 9.23 1.90 2.06
C GLN A 302 8.74 3.33 2.39
N ILE A 303 7.43 3.46 2.60
CA ILE A 303 6.80 4.76 2.88
C ILE A 303 7.10 5.24 4.31
N LEU A 304 7.71 6.42 4.42
CA LEU A 304 7.91 7.18 5.68
C LEU A 304 8.54 6.37 6.83
N ASP A 305 9.31 5.33 6.53
CA ASP A 305 9.93 4.43 7.52
C ASP A 305 8.93 3.77 8.50
N ALA A 306 7.66 3.68 8.11
CA ALA A 306 6.58 3.19 8.96
C ALA A 306 6.80 1.73 9.40
N GLY A 307 7.29 0.88 8.50
CA GLY A 307 7.62 -0.51 8.81
C GLY A 307 8.69 -0.64 9.89
N SER A 308 9.72 0.22 9.84
CA SER A 308 10.78 0.28 10.85
C SER A 308 10.28 0.76 12.20
N LEU A 309 9.42 1.79 12.22
CA LEU A 309 8.79 2.27 13.44
C LEU A 309 7.98 1.16 14.12
N PHE A 310 7.09 0.49 13.37
CA PHE A 310 6.21 -0.53 13.94
C PHE A 310 6.98 -1.78 14.39
N ARG A 311 7.95 -2.24 13.59
CA ARG A 311 8.81 -3.36 13.95
C ARG A 311 9.65 -3.07 15.20
N GLY A 312 10.24 -1.90 15.29
CA GLY A 312 11.01 -1.51 16.47
C GLY A 312 10.14 -1.35 17.73
N LEU A 313 8.93 -0.79 17.60
CA LEU A 313 7.97 -0.72 18.71
C LEU A 313 7.51 -2.11 19.16
N ASN A 314 7.25 -3.05 18.26
CA ASN A 314 6.94 -4.42 18.65
C ASN A 314 8.14 -5.12 19.30
N ASN A 315 9.36 -4.90 18.79
CA ASN A 315 10.55 -5.44 19.43
C ASN A 315 10.74 -4.92 20.86
N CYS A 316 10.49 -3.61 21.10
CA CYS A 316 10.46 -3.04 22.44
C CYS A 316 9.42 -3.73 23.34
N TRP A 317 8.25 -4.07 22.80
CA TRP A 317 7.21 -4.75 23.55
C TRP A 317 7.60 -6.19 23.90
N GLU A 318 8.04 -6.98 22.93
CA GLU A 318 8.33 -8.41 23.07
C GLU A 318 9.63 -8.69 23.84
N ASN A 319 10.69 -7.96 23.50
CA ASN A 319 12.05 -8.26 23.98
C ASN A 319 12.60 -7.19 24.93
N GLY A 320 11.90 -6.06 25.07
CA GLY A 320 12.45 -4.87 25.70
C GLY A 320 13.41 -4.11 24.78
N CYS A 321 13.76 -2.89 25.15
CA CYS A 321 14.68 -2.07 24.37
C CYS A 321 15.39 -1.01 25.21
N THR A 322 16.38 -0.38 24.59
CA THR A 322 16.95 0.89 25.08
C THR A 322 16.40 2.00 24.21
N VAL A 323 15.91 3.07 24.84
CA VAL A 323 15.41 4.26 24.16
C VAL A 323 16.37 5.40 24.43
N SER A 324 16.90 6.04 23.37
CA SER A 324 17.87 7.12 23.48
C SER A 324 17.24 8.36 24.11
N ASN A 325 18.04 9.08 24.91
CA ASN A 325 17.68 10.38 25.49
C ASN A 325 16.28 10.45 26.14
N PHE A 326 15.74 9.36 26.67
CA PHE A 326 14.40 9.34 27.21
C PHE A 326 14.33 10.02 28.57
N ALA A 327 15.16 9.59 29.52
CA ALA A 327 15.13 10.11 30.88
C ALA A 327 15.63 11.56 30.90
N GLY A 328 14.75 12.48 31.33
CA GLY A 328 15.02 13.92 31.35
C GLY A 328 15.28 14.52 29.97
N GLY A 329 14.97 13.80 28.88
CA GLY A 329 15.28 14.23 27.51
C GLY A 329 16.75 14.11 27.10
N ALA A 330 17.58 13.39 27.87
CA ALA A 330 19.03 13.36 27.60
C ALA A 330 19.78 12.08 28.04
N ILE A 331 19.14 11.14 28.71
CA ILE A 331 19.78 9.89 29.16
C ILE A 331 19.05 8.70 28.55
N ALA A 332 19.80 7.77 27.94
CA ALA A 332 19.23 6.54 27.41
C ALA A 332 18.68 5.65 28.53
N THR A 333 17.52 5.05 28.33
CA THR A 333 16.80 4.28 29.37
C THR A 333 16.44 2.89 28.87
N ASN A 334 16.63 1.87 29.71
CA ASN A 334 16.26 0.49 29.40
C ASN A 334 14.83 0.17 29.87
N PHE A 335 13.98 -0.19 28.93
CA PHE A 335 12.62 -0.66 29.15
C PHE A 335 12.53 -2.16 28.95
N GLY A 336 11.96 -2.87 29.91
CA GLY A 336 11.67 -4.30 29.81
C GLY A 336 10.51 -4.59 28.85
N PRO A 337 10.29 -5.87 28.53
CA PRO A 337 9.10 -6.32 27.80
C PRO A 337 7.81 -5.85 28.45
N GLY A 338 6.74 -5.67 27.67
CA GLY A 338 5.41 -5.27 28.16
C GLY A 338 5.28 -3.82 28.63
N VAL A 339 6.37 -3.02 28.61
CA VAL A 339 6.34 -1.65 29.13
C VAL A 339 5.88 -0.62 28.09
N LEU A 340 6.42 -0.71 26.87
CA LEU A 340 6.11 0.21 25.77
C LEU A 340 6.19 -0.54 24.45
N GLY A 341 5.53 -0.02 23.43
CA GLY A 341 5.59 -0.57 22.08
C GLY A 341 4.24 -0.97 21.51
N ILE A 342 4.27 -1.86 20.52
CA ILE A 342 3.07 -2.44 19.89
C ILE A 342 2.98 -3.89 20.32
N ARG A 343 1.90 -4.26 21.00
CA ARG A 343 1.66 -5.61 21.47
C ARG A 343 1.19 -6.52 20.34
N ASP A 344 0.14 -6.11 19.65
CA ASP A 344 -0.53 -6.95 18.66
C ASP A 344 -1.12 -6.15 17.50
N VAL A 345 -1.45 -6.85 16.42
CA VAL A 345 -2.20 -6.33 15.25
C VAL A 345 -3.57 -6.98 15.18
N GLU A 346 -4.59 -6.19 15.46
CA GLU A 346 -5.98 -6.60 15.46
C GLU A 346 -6.56 -6.50 14.04
N LEU A 347 -6.26 -7.52 13.23
CA LEU A 347 -6.81 -7.68 11.88
C LEU A 347 -8.22 -8.29 11.93
N PRO A 348 -9.21 -7.65 11.30
CA PRO A 348 -10.55 -8.24 11.16
C PRO A 348 -10.51 -9.61 10.47
N GLU A 349 -11.02 -10.64 11.14
CA GLU A 349 -11.25 -11.95 10.53
C GLU A 349 -12.27 -11.86 9.38
N TRP A 350 -12.25 -12.84 8.48
CA TRP A 350 -13.26 -12.90 7.43
C TRP A 350 -14.64 -13.25 8.02
N SER A 351 -15.58 -12.33 7.86
CA SER A 351 -16.99 -12.50 8.18
C SER A 351 -17.83 -11.57 7.32
N LEU A 352 -19.13 -11.85 7.17
CA LEU A 352 -20.04 -10.95 6.44
C LEU A 352 -20.07 -9.55 7.06
N ASP A 353 -19.98 -9.45 8.39
CA ASP A 353 -19.93 -8.20 9.14
C ASP A 353 -18.65 -7.39 8.88
N ASN A 354 -17.61 -8.03 8.36
CA ASN A 354 -16.34 -7.41 7.98
C ASN A 354 -16.24 -7.09 6.48
N THR A 355 -17.25 -7.41 5.68
CA THR A 355 -17.33 -7.00 4.27
C THR A 355 -17.56 -5.49 4.13
N GLN A 356 -17.39 -4.97 2.92
CA GLN A 356 -17.44 -3.53 2.62
C GLN A 356 -18.38 -3.31 1.45
N PHE A 357 -19.12 -2.20 1.45
CA PHE A 357 -20.09 -1.93 0.39
C PHE A 357 -20.16 -0.44 0.11
N GLY A 358 -20.49 -0.10 -1.13
CA GLY A 358 -20.66 1.27 -1.54
C GLY A 358 -21.57 1.42 -2.74
N ALA A 359 -21.93 2.67 -3.00
CA ALA A 359 -22.66 3.07 -4.19
C ALA A 359 -22.01 4.31 -4.80
N LYS A 360 -21.98 4.34 -6.13
CA LYS A 360 -21.55 5.48 -6.95
C LYS A 360 -22.68 5.84 -7.89
N PHE A 361 -23.09 7.10 -7.87
CA PHE A 361 -23.96 7.68 -8.88
C PHE A 361 -23.13 8.66 -9.72
N GLU A 362 -23.05 8.46 -11.02
CA GLU A 362 -22.29 9.33 -11.91
C GLU A 362 -23.07 9.66 -13.18
N GLY A 363 -22.66 10.71 -13.84
CA GLY A 363 -23.29 11.14 -15.08
C GLY A 363 -22.63 12.35 -15.68
N VAL A 364 -23.21 12.81 -16.78
CA VAL A 364 -22.78 13.99 -17.52
C VAL A 364 -23.92 15.00 -17.57
N LEU A 365 -23.66 16.23 -17.16
CA LEU A 365 -24.60 17.35 -17.24
C LEU A 365 -24.00 18.42 -18.17
N GLY A 366 -24.34 18.36 -19.46
CA GLY A 366 -23.71 19.20 -20.48
C GLY A 366 -22.22 18.85 -20.64
N ASP A 367 -21.34 19.81 -20.36
CA ASP A 367 -19.89 19.62 -20.46
C ASP A 367 -19.24 19.15 -19.14
N VAL A 368 -20.03 18.91 -18.09
CA VAL A 368 -19.52 18.56 -16.75
C VAL A 368 -19.83 17.10 -16.44
N GLY A 369 -18.78 16.29 -16.32
CA GLY A 369 -18.88 14.98 -15.71
C GLY A 369 -18.90 15.11 -14.18
N PHE A 370 -19.73 14.32 -13.51
CA PHE A 370 -19.78 14.30 -12.04
C PHE A 370 -19.90 12.89 -11.47
N SER A 371 -19.56 12.73 -10.20
CA SER A 371 -19.91 11.55 -9.41
C SER A 371 -20.30 11.91 -7.97
N LEU A 372 -21.14 11.08 -7.37
CA LEU A 372 -21.48 11.07 -5.95
C LEU A 372 -21.26 9.65 -5.42
N ASN A 373 -20.43 9.53 -4.40
CA ASN A 373 -19.93 8.27 -3.88
C ASN A 373 -20.29 8.13 -2.41
N ALA A 374 -20.69 6.93 -1.98
CA ALA A 374 -20.79 6.56 -0.58
C ALA A 374 -20.17 5.19 -0.36
N PHE A 375 -19.30 5.03 0.64
CA PHE A 375 -18.59 3.78 0.89
C PHE A 375 -18.47 3.49 2.39
N TYR A 376 -18.94 2.31 2.79
CA TYR A 376 -18.77 1.79 4.14
C TYR A 376 -17.65 0.75 4.14
N THR A 377 -16.54 1.10 4.79
CA THR A 377 -15.25 0.42 4.66
C THR A 377 -14.54 0.36 6.01
N ARG A 378 -13.28 -0.07 6.01
CA ARG A 378 -12.34 0.05 7.12
C ARG A 378 -11.14 0.85 6.64
N SER A 379 -10.53 1.62 7.53
CA SER A 379 -9.25 2.25 7.25
C SER A 379 -8.26 1.20 6.78
N GLN A 380 -7.60 1.45 5.64
CA GLN A 380 -6.55 0.57 5.11
C GLN A 380 -5.19 0.88 5.75
N LEU A 381 -5.07 2.02 6.44
CA LEU A 381 -3.92 2.38 7.26
C LEU A 381 -4.23 2.10 8.74
N PRO A 382 -3.22 1.69 9.52
CA PRO A 382 -3.42 1.35 10.93
C PRO A 382 -3.63 2.58 11.82
N SER A 383 -4.37 2.38 12.90
CA SER A 383 -4.50 3.28 14.06
C SER A 383 -3.88 2.59 15.27
N LEU A 384 -3.11 3.32 16.09
CA LEU A 384 -2.54 2.81 17.32
C LEU A 384 -3.44 3.18 18.50
N ARG A 385 -4.01 2.16 19.17
CA ARG A 385 -4.89 2.36 20.32
C ARG A 385 -4.18 1.98 21.61
N GLY A 386 -3.93 2.96 22.46
CA GLY A 386 -3.42 2.76 23.81
C GLY A 386 -4.51 2.47 24.84
N GLY A 387 -4.12 2.48 26.10
CA GLY A 387 -4.97 2.06 27.22
C GLY A 387 -5.21 0.55 27.22
N ILE A 388 -4.17 -0.20 26.88
CA ILE A 388 -4.12 -1.66 26.94
C ILE A 388 -3.48 -2.11 28.27
N PRO A 389 -3.69 -3.37 28.69
CA PRO A 389 -2.92 -3.95 29.80
C PRO A 389 -1.42 -3.97 29.48
N SER A 390 -0.63 -3.32 30.35
CA SER A 390 0.81 -3.11 30.18
C SER A 390 1.50 -3.02 31.54
N ASP A 391 2.82 -3.01 31.54
CA ASP A 391 3.63 -2.82 32.74
C ASP A 391 4.06 -1.35 32.84
N ASN A 392 3.74 -0.69 33.96
CA ASN A 392 4.10 0.72 34.14
C ASN A 392 5.32 0.86 35.05
N PRO A 393 6.42 1.43 34.53
CA PRO A 393 7.67 1.45 35.26
C PRO A 393 7.69 2.40 36.48
N PHE A 394 6.63 3.19 36.67
CA PHE A 394 6.54 4.24 37.67
C PHE A 394 5.51 3.95 38.77
N THR A 395 4.80 2.82 38.73
CA THR A 395 3.67 2.52 39.66
C THR A 395 3.90 1.32 40.60
N GLY A 396 5.15 0.92 40.86
CA GLY A 396 5.45 -0.22 41.74
C GLY A 396 5.22 -1.58 41.02
N PRO A 397 5.12 -2.71 41.74
CA PRO A 397 5.10 -4.07 41.17
C PRO A 397 3.73 -4.46 40.57
N VAL A 398 2.99 -3.50 40.02
CA VAL A 398 1.69 -3.74 39.39
C VAL A 398 1.93 -3.92 37.89
N GLU A 399 1.73 -5.16 37.43
CA GLU A 399 1.95 -5.60 36.05
C GLU A 399 0.61 -5.83 35.35
N SER A 400 0.61 -5.73 34.02
CA SER A 400 -0.54 -6.05 33.15
C SER A 400 -1.83 -5.30 33.50
N GLU A 401 -1.71 -4.00 33.81
CA GLU A 401 -2.85 -3.13 34.11
C GLU A 401 -3.02 -2.03 33.06
N VAL A 402 -4.21 -1.45 33.00
CA VAL A 402 -4.49 -0.35 32.07
C VAL A 402 -4.02 0.97 32.65
N PHE A 403 -2.95 1.51 32.08
CA PHE A 403 -2.40 2.81 32.46
C PHE A 403 -2.74 3.89 31.41
N PRO A 404 -3.48 4.94 31.77
CA PRO A 404 -3.71 6.09 30.90
C PRO A 404 -2.39 6.69 30.41
N TYR A 405 -2.35 7.07 29.13
CA TYR A 405 -1.23 7.75 28.47
C TYR A 405 0.08 6.94 28.32
N LEU A 406 0.07 5.65 28.66
CA LEU A 406 1.24 4.80 28.45
C LEU A 406 1.41 4.50 26.95
N ILE A 407 2.65 4.57 26.47
CA ILE A 407 3.04 4.41 25.05
C ILE A 407 3.10 2.91 24.69
N SER A 408 1.98 2.24 24.89
CA SER A 408 1.75 0.83 24.62
C SER A 408 0.45 0.70 23.84
N PHE A 409 0.48 0.01 22.71
CA PHE A 409 -0.60 0.04 21.73
C PHE A 409 -0.95 -1.36 21.21
N ASP A 410 -2.24 -1.53 20.88
CA ASP A 410 -2.65 -2.49 19.86
C ASP A 410 -2.91 -1.72 18.56
N MET A 411 -2.55 -2.34 17.43
CA MET A 411 -2.79 -1.79 16.11
C MET A 411 -4.18 -2.21 15.61
N HIS A 412 -4.99 -1.25 15.15
CA HIS A 412 -6.36 -1.48 14.68
C HIS A 412 -6.64 -0.85 13.32
N PHE A 413 -7.64 -1.39 12.62
CA PHE A 413 -8.16 -0.87 11.35
C PHE A 413 -9.64 -0.45 11.52
N PRO A 414 -9.91 0.79 11.98
CA PRO A 414 -11.25 1.24 12.35
C PRO A 414 -12.22 1.25 11.17
N ARG A 415 -13.53 1.16 11.45
CA ARG A 415 -14.58 1.31 10.45
C ARG A 415 -14.66 2.77 10.01
N VAL A 416 -14.76 2.99 8.70
CA VAL A 416 -14.86 4.33 8.11
C VAL A 416 -16.08 4.38 7.19
N PHE A 417 -16.82 5.47 7.25
CA PHE A 417 -17.86 5.78 6.28
C PHE A 417 -17.46 7.01 5.48
N LEU A 418 -17.37 6.87 4.16
CA LEU A 418 -17.06 7.95 3.24
C LEU A 418 -18.32 8.39 2.50
N VAL A 419 -18.51 9.70 2.37
CA VAL A 419 -19.39 10.32 1.37
C VAL A 419 -18.58 11.35 0.61
N GLY A 420 -18.62 11.33 -0.71
CA GLY A 420 -17.85 12.26 -1.51
C GLY A 420 -18.37 12.39 -2.92
N GLY A 421 -17.66 13.14 -3.74
CA GLY A 421 -18.01 13.34 -5.12
C GLY A 421 -16.88 13.98 -5.92
N SER A 422 -17.02 13.88 -7.23
CA SER A 422 -16.04 14.43 -8.16
C SER A 422 -16.72 15.25 -9.25
N LEU A 423 -15.95 16.14 -9.86
CA LEU A 423 -16.31 16.91 -11.04
C LEU A 423 -15.14 16.94 -12.00
N ASP A 424 -15.41 16.81 -13.29
CA ASP A 424 -14.46 17.08 -14.36
C ASP A 424 -15.09 17.98 -15.42
N TYR A 425 -14.30 18.91 -15.94
CA TYR A 425 -14.75 19.90 -16.92
C TYR A 425 -13.60 20.36 -17.80
N TYR A 426 -13.79 20.36 -19.12
CA TYR A 426 -12.81 20.93 -20.05
C TYR A 426 -13.20 22.35 -20.47
N SER A 427 -12.31 23.30 -20.19
CA SER A 427 -12.49 24.69 -20.62
C SER A 427 -11.83 24.92 -21.98
N ASP A 428 -12.62 25.02 -23.05
CA ASP A 428 -12.11 25.31 -24.39
C ASP A 428 -11.35 26.66 -24.49
N PRO A 429 -11.81 27.77 -23.87
CA PRO A 429 -11.10 29.05 -23.90
C PRO A 429 -9.71 28.99 -23.26
N LEU A 430 -9.53 28.15 -22.24
CA LEU A 430 -8.25 27.98 -21.54
C LEU A 430 -7.43 26.82 -22.10
N LYS A 431 -8.05 25.94 -22.89
CA LYS A 431 -7.49 24.63 -23.30
C LYS A 431 -6.99 23.83 -22.10
N THR A 432 -7.78 23.83 -21.02
CA THR A 432 -7.41 23.27 -19.72
C THR A 432 -8.52 22.37 -19.21
N ALA A 433 -8.15 21.16 -18.77
CA ALA A 433 -9.05 20.26 -18.05
C ALA A 433 -8.97 20.56 -16.55
N PHE A 434 -10.11 20.74 -15.90
CA PHE A 434 -10.23 20.91 -14.46
C PHE A 434 -10.82 19.65 -13.86
N ARG A 435 -10.26 19.24 -12.71
CA ARG A 435 -10.68 18.05 -11.96
C ARG A 435 -10.85 18.44 -10.50
N VAL A 436 -11.94 18.04 -9.88
CA VAL A 436 -12.19 18.28 -8.46
C VAL A 436 -12.66 16.98 -7.82
N GLU A 437 -12.10 16.64 -6.67
CA GLU A 437 -12.65 15.62 -5.78
C GLU A 437 -12.77 16.17 -4.38
N ALA A 438 -13.83 15.77 -3.68
CA ALA A 438 -13.99 16.01 -2.27
C ALA A 438 -14.63 14.79 -1.59
N ALA A 439 -14.18 14.50 -0.38
CA ALA A 439 -14.76 13.47 0.46
C ALA A 439 -14.86 13.94 1.91
N TRP A 440 -15.92 13.56 2.57
CA TRP A 440 -16.11 13.64 4.01
C TRP A 440 -16.20 12.22 4.57
N THR A 441 -15.49 11.99 5.66
CA THR A 441 -15.34 10.67 6.28
C THR A 441 -15.59 10.74 7.77
N THR A 442 -16.17 9.68 8.33
CA THR A 442 -16.35 9.49 9.77
C THR A 442 -15.71 8.18 10.21
N GLY A 443 -15.36 8.07 11.50
CA GLY A 443 -14.72 6.88 12.05
C GLY A 443 -13.21 6.82 11.87
N GLU A 444 -12.59 7.89 11.35
CA GLU A 444 -11.13 7.95 11.24
C GLU A 444 -10.50 8.26 12.60
N GLU A 445 -9.38 7.61 12.89
CA GLU A 445 -8.68 7.73 14.17
C GLU A 445 -7.29 8.36 13.96
N PHE A 446 -6.95 9.34 14.79
CA PHE A 446 -5.67 10.02 14.78
C PHE A 446 -4.99 9.93 16.15
N ALA A 447 -3.66 9.92 16.15
CA ALA A 447 -2.88 9.99 17.37
C ALA A 447 -3.24 11.27 18.18
N ASN A 448 -3.58 11.09 19.45
CA ASN A 448 -3.94 12.19 20.35
C ASN A 448 -3.43 11.93 21.76
N THR A 449 -2.27 12.47 22.07
CA THR A 449 -1.62 12.33 23.38
C THR A 449 -2.35 13.04 24.53
N LEU A 450 -3.38 13.85 24.23
CA LEU A 450 -4.26 14.46 25.24
C LEU A 450 -5.39 13.52 25.70
N LYS A 451 -5.51 12.33 25.12
CA LYS A 451 -6.52 11.33 25.50
C LYS A 451 -5.88 10.14 26.22
N PRO A 452 -6.56 9.53 27.22
CA PRO A 452 -6.05 8.37 27.95
C PRO A 452 -5.60 7.19 27.08
N ARG A 453 -6.26 6.99 25.94
CA ARG A 453 -5.96 5.92 24.99
C ARG A 453 -5.04 6.35 23.85
N LEU A 454 -4.51 7.57 23.88
CA LEU A 454 -3.56 8.11 22.89
C LEU A 454 -4.10 8.25 21.45
N PHE A 455 -5.42 8.17 21.24
CA PHE A 455 -6.06 8.45 19.97
C PHE A 455 -7.39 9.19 20.14
N SER A 456 -7.85 9.82 19.06
CA SER A 456 -9.16 10.46 18.91
C SER A 456 -9.79 10.04 17.61
N GLU A 457 -11.09 9.76 17.64
CA GLU A 457 -11.91 9.67 16.42
C GLU A 457 -12.27 11.10 15.97
N SER A 458 -12.13 11.37 14.67
CA SER A 458 -12.44 12.65 14.04
C SER A 458 -13.21 12.48 12.74
N GLU A 459 -13.99 13.50 12.39
CA GLU A 459 -14.52 13.65 11.04
C GLU A 459 -13.44 14.29 10.16
N VAL A 460 -13.29 13.83 8.92
CA VAL A 460 -12.24 14.33 8.04
C VAL A 460 -12.82 14.72 6.71
N ALA A 461 -12.55 15.96 6.29
CA ALA A 461 -12.83 16.45 4.95
C ALA A 461 -11.54 16.53 4.14
N ARG A 462 -11.49 15.84 3.00
CA ARG A 462 -10.39 15.87 2.03
C ARG A 462 -10.88 16.43 0.71
N TRP A 463 -10.01 17.17 0.04
CA TRP A 463 -10.30 17.68 -1.29
C TRP A 463 -9.04 17.82 -2.12
N VAL A 464 -9.21 17.77 -3.43
CA VAL A 464 -8.17 18.03 -4.42
C VAL A 464 -8.76 18.75 -5.61
N ILE A 465 -8.02 19.72 -6.13
CA ILE A 465 -8.34 20.48 -7.33
C ILE A 465 -7.14 20.37 -8.26
N GLY A 466 -7.36 19.79 -9.44
CA GLY A 466 -6.40 19.66 -10.52
C GLY A 466 -6.75 20.55 -11.71
N ALA A 467 -5.72 21.03 -12.40
CA ALA A 467 -5.83 21.75 -13.66
C ALA A 467 -4.70 21.32 -14.60
N ASP A 468 -5.05 20.72 -15.73
CA ASP A 468 -4.13 20.13 -16.67
C ASP A 468 -4.16 20.84 -18.01
N HIS A 469 -2.99 21.26 -18.49
CA HIS A 469 -2.86 22.04 -19.70
C HIS A 469 -1.71 21.52 -20.57
N ASN A 470 -2.01 21.17 -21.82
CA ASN A 470 -0.99 20.74 -22.78
C ASN A 470 -0.43 21.96 -23.54
N LEU A 471 0.84 22.26 -23.34
CA LEU A 471 1.53 23.41 -23.95
C LEU A 471 2.75 22.97 -24.78
N PHE A 472 2.91 23.54 -25.97
CA PHE A 472 4.14 23.37 -26.74
C PHE A 472 5.23 24.35 -26.29
N ILE A 473 6.24 23.84 -25.59
CA ILE A 473 7.47 24.59 -25.27
C ILE A 473 8.52 24.30 -26.34
N ARG A 474 8.41 24.99 -27.48
CA ARG A 474 9.22 24.73 -28.69
C ARG A 474 10.73 24.86 -28.50
N SER A 475 11.19 25.56 -27.46
CA SER A 475 12.61 25.65 -27.09
C SER A 475 13.16 24.35 -26.50
N ILE A 476 12.32 23.54 -25.85
CA ILE A 476 12.70 22.25 -25.26
C ILE A 476 12.47 21.13 -26.28
N ASN A 477 11.27 21.09 -26.89
CA ASN A 477 10.96 20.13 -27.96
C ASN A 477 9.98 20.75 -28.95
N LYS A 478 10.33 20.70 -30.24
CA LYS A 478 9.52 21.30 -31.31
C LYS A 478 8.30 20.45 -31.70
N ASN A 479 8.34 19.15 -31.43
CA ASN A 479 7.41 18.16 -31.98
C ASN A 479 6.54 17.49 -30.91
N LYS A 480 6.76 17.79 -29.62
CA LYS A 480 5.97 17.25 -28.51
C LYS A 480 5.41 18.37 -27.66
N ALA A 481 4.14 18.24 -27.30
CA ALA A 481 3.55 19.06 -26.24
C ALA A 481 4.07 18.57 -24.89
N PHE A 482 4.06 19.49 -23.92
CA PHE A 482 4.36 19.22 -22.53
C PHE A 482 3.05 19.34 -21.76
N LEU A 483 2.75 18.34 -20.94
CA LEU A 483 1.69 18.45 -19.95
C LEU A 483 2.20 19.32 -18.80
N ILE A 484 1.48 20.40 -18.52
CA ILE A 484 1.63 21.19 -17.31
C ILE A 484 0.44 20.86 -16.43
N SER A 485 0.69 20.18 -15.32
CA SER A 485 -0.33 19.85 -14.33
C SER A 485 -0.14 20.71 -13.09
N PHE A 486 -1.21 21.34 -12.65
CA PHE A 486 -1.31 21.98 -11.34
C PHE A 486 -2.27 21.16 -10.49
N GLN A 487 -1.88 20.86 -9.26
CA GLN A 487 -2.77 20.26 -8.28
C GLN A 487 -2.59 20.93 -6.92
N THR A 488 -3.70 21.15 -6.24
CA THR A 488 -3.73 21.59 -4.83
C THR A 488 -4.70 20.72 -4.08
N PHE A 489 -4.36 20.38 -2.84
CA PHE A 489 -5.11 19.44 -2.02
C PHE A 489 -5.11 19.92 -0.57
N GLY A 490 -6.09 19.46 0.19
CA GLY A 490 -6.21 19.79 1.59
C GLY A 490 -6.93 18.72 2.38
N GLN A 491 -6.62 18.68 3.67
CA GLN A 491 -7.29 17.84 4.66
C GLN A 491 -7.65 18.72 5.86
N HIS A 492 -8.89 18.59 6.34
CA HIS A 492 -9.37 19.19 7.58
C HIS A 492 -9.81 18.07 8.53
N ILE A 493 -9.31 18.10 9.77
CA ILE A 493 -9.56 17.15 10.85
C ILE A 493 -10.23 17.87 12.00
#